data_AF-A0A920HQC3-F1
#
_entry.id   AF-A0A920HQC3-F1
#
_cell.length_a   1.000
_cell.length_b   1.000
_cell.length_c   1.000
_cell.angle_alpha   90.00
_cell.angle_beta   90.00
_cell.angle_gamma   90.00
#
_symmetry.space_group_name_H-M   'P 1'
#
loop_
_entity.id
_entity.type
_entity.pdbx_description
1 polymer ?
#
loop_
_entity_poly.entity_id
_entity_poly.type
_entity_poly.pdbx_seq_one_letter_code
_entity_poly.pdbx_strand_id
1 'polypeptide(L)'
;MDKTPIEEAMIKTVDNARIMLGSGFTSAISFGSVHRIDVFLRDAINSGQIAGPRLLAGGRDICAIGGNADTYPDHAKPKLKD
;
A
#
# COMPACT_ATOMS: atom_id res chain seq x y z
N MET A 1 -4.82 -1.74 10.36
CA MET A 1 -3.99 -1.86 9.14
C MET A 1 -2.86 -2.85 9.37
N ASP A 2 -2.34 -3.43 8.29
CA ASP A 2 -1.18 -4.33 8.31
C ASP A 2 -0.02 -3.69 9.10
N LYS A 3 0.59 -4.47 9.99
CA LYS A 3 1.71 -4.05 10.87
C LYS A 3 3.06 -4.60 10.40
N THR A 4 3.09 -5.21 9.21
CA THR A 4 4.31 -5.70 8.57
C THR A 4 5.33 -4.55 8.46
N PRO A 5 6.61 -4.76 8.85
CA PRO A 5 7.67 -3.78 8.65
C PRO A 5 7.73 -3.33 7.19
N ILE A 6 8.06 -2.06 6.95
CA ILE A 6 8.03 -1.47 5.62
C ILE A 6 8.96 -2.19 4.63
N GLU A 7 10.11 -2.67 5.10
CA GLU A 7 11.10 -3.40 4.31
C GLU A 7 10.52 -4.73 3.80
N GLU A 8 9.86 -5.48 4.68
CA GLU A 8 9.22 -6.75 4.33
C GLU A 8 8.01 -6.53 3.41
N ALA A 9 7.20 -5.51 3.68
CA ALA A 9 6.06 -5.14 2.84
C ALA A 9 6.51 -4.74 1.42
N MET A 10 7.63 -4.03 1.30
CA MET A 10 8.21 -3.65 0.01
C MET A 10 8.66 -4.90 -0.77
N ILE A 11 9.41 -5.82 -0.15
CA ILE A 11 9.86 -7.07 -0.81
C ILE A 11 8.66 -7.84 -1.37
N LYS A 12 7.63 -8.07 -0.54
CA LYS A 12 6.39 -8.74 -0.96
C LYS A 12 5.69 -8.02 -2.12
N THR A 13 5.71 -6.68 -2.10
CA THR A 13 5.09 -5.87 -3.14
C THR A 13 5.80 -5.99 -4.49
N VAL A 14 7.14 -6.09 -4.49
CA VAL A 14 7.92 -6.35 -5.71
C VAL A 14 7.58 -7.73 -6.30
N ASP A 15 7.51 -8.76 -5.45
CA ASP A 15 7.13 -10.11 -5.90
C ASP A 15 5.71 -10.14 -6.48
N ASN A 16 4.76 -9.46 -5.83
CA ASN A 16 3.39 -9.33 -6.32
C ASN A 16 3.32 -8.64 -7.68
N ALA A 17 4.09 -7.58 -7.91
CA ALA A 17 4.13 -6.89 -9.20
C ALA A 17 4.63 -7.81 -10.33
N ARG A 18 5.65 -8.63 -10.04
CA ARG A 18 6.15 -9.65 -10.97
C ARG A 18 5.10 -10.71 -11.28
N ILE A 19 4.41 -11.22 -10.26
CA ILE A 19 3.35 -12.22 -10.41
C ILE A 19 2.21 -11.64 -11.28
N MET A 20 1.74 -10.42 -10.98
CA MET A 20 0.68 -9.77 -11.76
C MET A 20 1.03 -9.68 -13.24
N LEU A 21 2.24 -9.21 -13.55
CA LEU A 21 2.70 -9.11 -14.93
C LEU A 21 2.81 -10.49 -15.59
N GLY A 22 3.36 -11.47 -14.88
CA GLY A 22 3.45 -12.87 -15.33
C GLY A 22 2.10 -13.55 -15.54
N SER A 23 1.05 -13.07 -14.85
CA SER A 23 -0.34 -13.51 -15.05
C SER A 23 -1.08 -12.74 -16.15
N GLY A 24 -0.41 -11.83 -16.88
CA GLY A 24 -0.99 -11.11 -18.02
C GLY A 24 -1.64 -9.77 -17.69
N PHE A 25 -1.62 -9.33 -16.42
CA PHE A 25 -2.06 -7.98 -16.06
C PHE A 25 -0.97 -6.98 -16.43
N THR A 26 -1.22 -6.15 -17.44
CA THR A 26 -0.25 -5.16 -17.93
C THR A 26 -0.47 -3.76 -17.37
N SER A 27 -1.55 -3.52 -16.63
CA SER A 27 -1.84 -2.27 -15.93
C SER A 27 -2.65 -2.52 -14.67
N ALA A 28 -2.47 -1.66 -13.67
CA ALA A 28 -3.17 -1.74 -12.40
C ALA A 28 -3.36 -0.36 -11.78
N ILE A 29 -4.37 -0.23 -10.92
CA ILE A 29 -4.62 0.94 -10.09
C ILE A 29 -4.53 0.49 -8.64
N SER A 30 -3.64 1.12 -7.88
CA SER A 30 -3.50 0.89 -6.44
C SER A 30 -4.65 1.58 -5.70
N PHE A 31 -5.28 0.86 -4.76
CA PHE A 31 -6.26 1.45 -3.85
C PHE A 31 -5.60 2.47 -2.91
N GLY A 32 -4.37 2.16 -2.47
CA GLY A 32 -3.58 2.96 -1.56
C GLY A 32 -2.65 2.09 -0.72
N SER A 33 -1.69 2.71 -0.03
CA SER A 33 -0.74 2.04 0.83
C SER A 33 -0.34 2.89 2.03
N VAL A 34 -0.14 2.23 3.19
CA VAL A 34 0.19 2.88 4.46
C VAL A 34 1.48 3.70 4.38
N HIS A 35 2.48 3.16 3.68
CA HIS A 35 3.83 3.73 3.58
C HIS A 35 4.15 4.30 2.21
N ARG A 36 3.15 4.57 1.37
CA ARG A 36 3.34 5.04 -0.03
C ARG A 36 4.17 4.08 -0.89
N ILE A 37 4.18 2.79 -0.54
CA ILE A 37 4.91 1.72 -1.24
C ILE A 37 4.54 1.69 -2.72
N ASP A 38 3.26 1.86 -3.03
CA ASP A 38 2.74 1.87 -4.40
C ASP A 38 3.32 3.00 -5.26
N VAL A 39 3.64 4.15 -4.66
CA VAL A 39 4.30 5.27 -5.36
C VAL A 39 5.73 4.88 -5.75
N PHE A 40 6.50 4.32 -4.80
CA PHE A 40 7.88 3.89 -5.07
C PHE A 40 7.93 2.70 -6.03
N LEU A 41 6.99 1.75 -5.93
CA LEU A 41 6.87 0.65 -6.87
C LEU A 41 6.60 1.15 -8.29
N ARG A 42 5.65 2.08 -8.46
CA ARG A 42 5.37 2.70 -9.77
C ARG A 42 6.63 3.31 -10.36
N ASP A 43 7.35 4.11 -9.58
CA ASP A 43 8.53 4.84 -10.07
C ASP A 43 9.64 3.87 -10.48
N ALA A 44 9.86 2.80 -9.70
CA ALA A 44 10.80 1.74 -10.04
C ALA A 44 10.39 0.91 -11.28
N ILE A 45 9.09 0.70 -11.51
CA ILE A 45 8.58 0.07 -12.74
C ILE A 45 8.80 0.99 -13.94
N ASN A 46 8.46 2.28 -13.81
CA ASN A 46 8.60 3.25 -14.89
C ASN A 46 10.06 3.50 -15.28
N SER A 47 10.99 3.42 -14.32
CA SER A 47 12.42 3.51 -14.60
C SER A 47 13.03 2.21 -15.14
N GLY A 48 12.25 1.13 -15.22
CA GLY A 48 12.73 -0.19 -15.65
C GLY A 48 13.59 -0.92 -14.61
N GLN A 49 13.65 -0.45 -13.36
CA GLN A 49 14.41 -1.12 -12.29
C GLN A 49 13.71 -2.42 -11.86
N ILE A 50 12.38 -2.44 -11.88
CA ILE A 50 11.56 -3.59 -11.47
C ILE A 50 10.58 -3.94 -12.59
N ALA A 51 10.42 -5.23 -12.88
CA ALA A 51 9.39 -5.70 -13.80
C ALA A 51 8.01 -5.71 -13.11
N GLY A 52 7.02 -5.06 -13.72
CA GLY A 52 5.65 -5.03 -13.22
C GLY A 52 4.68 -4.37 -14.20
N PRO A 53 3.38 -4.36 -13.88
CA PRO A 53 2.37 -3.66 -14.67
C PRO A 53 2.54 -2.14 -14.61
N ARG A 54 2.04 -1.40 -15.60
CA ARG A 54 1.90 0.06 -15.48
C ARG A 54 0.98 0.39 -14.31
N LEU A 55 1.50 1.06 -13.30
CA LEU A 55 0.81 1.26 -12.03
C LEU A 55 0.35 2.72 -11.87
N LEU A 56 -0.95 2.94 -11.64
CA LEU A 56 -1.44 4.21 -11.09
C LEU A 56 -1.43 4.10 -9.56
N ALA A 57 -0.55 4.86 -8.92
CA ALA A 57 -0.39 4.85 -7.46
C ALA A 57 -1.42 5.75 -6.77
N GLY A 58 -2.06 5.24 -5.71
CA GLY A 58 -3.03 5.97 -4.88
C GLY A 58 -2.36 6.73 -3.72
N GLY A 59 -1.21 6.23 -3.24
CA GLY A 59 -0.51 6.83 -2.11
C GLY A 59 -1.18 6.53 -0.78
N ARG A 60 -1.16 7.47 0.17
CA ARG A 60 -1.74 7.27 1.49
C ARG A 60 -3.25 7.55 1.46
N ASP A 61 -4.02 6.61 1.98
CA ASP A 61 -5.46 6.75 2.15
C ASP A 61 -5.83 7.95 3.02
N ILE A 62 -6.94 8.59 2.68
CA ILE A 62 -7.54 9.67 3.47
C ILE A 62 -8.82 9.13 4.09
N CYS A 63 -8.95 9.23 5.41
CA CYS A 63 -10.16 8.85 6.13
C CYS A 63 -10.45 9.80 7.30
N ALA A 64 -11.67 9.71 7.84
CA ALA A 64 -12.02 10.37 9.08
C ALA A 64 -11.29 9.74 10.29
N ILE A 65 -11.30 10.45 11.42
CA ILE A 65 -10.78 9.94 12.69
C ILE A 65 -11.58 8.69 13.10
N GLY A 66 -10.89 7.63 13.50
CA GLY A 66 -11.48 6.31 13.77
C GLY A 66 -11.89 5.53 12.52
N GLY A 67 -11.54 6.02 11.33
CA GLY A 67 -11.76 5.35 10.05
C GLY A 67 -10.83 4.15 9.84
N ASN A 68 -11.11 3.37 8.79
CA ASN A 68 -10.35 2.15 8.45
C ASN A 68 -8.84 2.38 8.20
N ALA A 69 -8.49 3.55 7.67
CA ALA A 69 -7.13 3.96 7.36
C ALA A 69 -6.53 4.91 8.40
N ASP A 70 -7.19 5.10 9.55
CA ASP A 70 -6.65 5.92 10.61
C ASP A 70 -5.51 5.16 11.29
N THR A 71 -4.33 5.79 11.31
CA THR A 71 -3.12 5.23 11.92
C THR A 71 -2.67 6.04 13.13
N TYR A 72 -3.47 7.02 13.57
CA TYR A 72 -3.19 7.78 14.77
C TYR A 72 -3.67 7.01 16.01
N PRO A 73 -3.05 7.22 17.19
CA PRO A 73 -3.53 6.61 18.42
C PRO A 73 -4.97 7.02 18.74
N ASP A 74 -5.76 6.08 19.27
CA ASP A 74 -7.09 6.39 19.78
C ASP A 74 -6.98 7.35 20.97
N HIS A 75 -7.35 8.60 20.74
CA HIS A 75 -7.43 9.62 21.79
C HIS A 75 -8.76 9.57 22.55
N ALA A 76 -9.80 9.00 21.93
CA ALA A 76 -11.03 8.69 22.61
C ALA A 76 -10.81 7.49 23.52
N LYS A 77 -10.91 7.70 24.84
CA LYS A 77 -10.97 6.62 25.83
C LYS A 77 -12.44 6.38 26.16
N PRO A 78 -13.18 5.53 25.41
CA PRO A 78 -14.55 5.22 25.78
C PRO A 78 -14.54 4.61 27.18
N LYS A 79 -15.32 5.21 28.10
CA LYS A 79 -15.57 4.58 29.39
C LYS A 79 -16.38 3.32 29.12
N LEU A 80 -15.73 2.17 29.14
CA LEU A 80 -16.42 0.90 29.19
C LEU A 80 -17.27 0.93 30.48
N LYS A 81 -18.58 0.71 30.35
CA LYS A 81 -19.42 0.47 31.53
C LYS A 81 -19.00 -0.88 32.09
N ASP A 82 -18.71 -0.90 33.39
CA ASP A 82 -18.43 -2.09 34.18
C ASP A 82 -19.48 -3.19 33.97
#